data_AF-A0A7C4RLI2-F1
#
_entry.id   AF-A0A7C4RLI2-F1
#
_cell.length_a   1.000
_cell.length_b   1.000
_cell.length_c   1.000
_cell.angle_alpha   90.00
_cell.angle_beta   90.00
_cell.angle_gamma   90.00
#
_symmetry.space_group_name_H-M   'P 1'
#
loop_
_entity.id
_entity.type
_entity.pdbx_description
1 polymer ?
#
loop_
_entity_poly.entity_id
_entity_poly.type
_entity_poly.pdbx_seq_one_letter_code
_entity_poly.pdbx_strand_id
1 'polypeptide(L)'
;MLQDKEKRILEILQKELELYNSLEVLVKEQERKIEESDIEGLLKIISKKQTLISEQERLDEELEKMQVSLSNPIEANRNKLSILNLVSEGVKEDVEKLMNLIKEKILKILEAENKSREKLSLEIEKVREALKNIKNGKKLINKYYGNTGLQEPKFIDQRK
;
A
#
# COMPACT_ATOMS: atom_id res chain seq x y z
N MET A 1 8.18 -13.69 -35.34
CA MET A 1 9.47 -14.43 -35.31
C MET A 1 10.05 -14.37 -33.90
N LEU A 2 11.10 -15.12 -33.56
CA LEU A 2 11.68 -15.14 -32.19
C LEU A 2 12.08 -13.72 -31.73
N GLN A 3 12.71 -12.94 -32.62
CA GLN A 3 13.09 -11.55 -32.38
C GLN A 3 11.92 -10.64 -31.98
N ASP A 4 10.74 -10.81 -32.61
CA ASP A 4 9.55 -10.03 -32.26
C ASP A 4 9.06 -10.34 -30.83
N LYS A 5 9.16 -11.61 -30.42
CA LYS A 5 8.78 -12.05 -29.08
C LYS A 5 9.75 -11.54 -28.03
N GLU A 6 11.06 -11.58 -28.31
CA GLU A 6 12.09 -11.03 -27.43
C GLU A 6 11.94 -9.53 -27.22
N LYS A 7 11.69 -8.78 -28.31
CA LYS A 7 11.37 -7.36 -28.23
C LYS A 7 10.15 -7.12 -27.36
N ARG A 8 9.11 -7.94 -27.49
CA ARG A 8 7.90 -7.81 -26.67
C ARG A 8 8.15 -8.09 -25.19
N ILE A 9 8.99 -9.08 -24.85
CA ILE A 9 9.42 -9.35 -23.48
C ILE A 9 10.10 -8.12 -22.87
N LEU A 10 11.04 -7.50 -23.60
CA LEU A 10 11.70 -6.29 -23.15
C LEU A 10 10.70 -5.14 -22.92
N GLU A 11 9.77 -4.92 -23.85
CA GLU A 11 8.72 -3.91 -23.72
C GLU A 11 7.85 -4.12 -22.47
N ILE A 12 7.50 -5.36 -22.16
CA ILE A 12 6.70 -5.69 -20.97
C ILE A 12 7.49 -5.42 -19.69
N LEU A 13 8.75 -5.88 -19.62
CA LEU A 13 9.60 -5.64 -18.45
C LEU A 13 9.89 -4.14 -18.24
N GLN A 14 10.05 -3.38 -19.32
CA GLN A 14 10.19 -1.93 -19.24
C GLN A 14 8.93 -1.26 -18.67
N LYS A 15 7.74 -1.63 -19.19
CA LYS A 15 6.46 -1.12 -18.66
C LYS A 15 6.25 -1.50 -17.20
N GLU A 16 6.59 -2.72 -16.83
CA GLU A 16 6.50 -3.17 -15.44
C GLU A 16 7.41 -2.34 -14.52
N LEU A 17 8.65 -2.05 -14.96
CA LEU A 17 9.55 -1.16 -14.24
C LEU A 17 8.96 0.25 -14.09
N GLU A 18 8.32 0.81 -15.13
CA GLU A 18 7.63 2.10 -15.07
C GLU A 18 6.46 2.09 -14.08
N LEU A 19 5.69 1.00 -14.03
CA LEU A 19 4.62 0.82 -13.03
C LEU A 19 5.19 0.79 -11.61
N TYR A 20 6.31 0.10 -11.38
CA TYR A 20 6.97 0.10 -10.08
C TYR A 20 7.55 1.48 -9.72
N ASN A 21 8.11 2.22 -10.68
CA ASN A 21 8.53 3.61 -10.44
C ASN A 21 7.34 4.49 -10.02
N SER A 22 6.20 4.33 -10.69
CA SER A 22 4.97 5.05 -10.36
C SER A 22 4.44 4.67 -8.97
N LEU A 23 4.49 3.37 -8.64
CA LEU A 23 4.09 2.87 -7.33
C LEU A 23 5.00 3.43 -6.22
N GLU A 24 6.31 3.51 -6.44
CA GLU A 24 7.25 4.13 -5.50
C GLU A 24 6.90 5.60 -5.21
N VAL A 25 6.50 6.37 -6.22
CA VAL A 25 6.03 7.75 -6.04
C VAL A 25 4.77 7.80 -5.18
N LEU A 26 3.79 6.93 -5.43
CA LEU A 26 2.57 6.86 -4.63
C LEU A 26 2.82 6.43 -3.18
N VAL A 27 3.81 5.58 -2.93
CA VAL A 27 4.21 5.19 -1.57
C VAL A 27 4.82 6.37 -0.83
N LYS A 28 5.67 7.17 -1.47
CA LYS A 28 6.19 8.42 -0.87
C LYS A 28 5.09 9.44 -0.62
N GLU A 29 4.13 9.56 -1.55
CA GLU A 29 2.98 10.43 -1.35
C GLU A 29 2.10 9.95 -0.18
N GLN A 30 1.94 8.64 -0.01
CA GLN A 30 1.20 8.04 1.11
C GLN A 30 1.82 8.46 2.45
N GLU A 31 3.15 8.38 2.59
CA GLU A 31 3.83 8.79 3.81
C GLU A 31 3.50 10.24 4.21
N ARG A 32 3.53 11.16 3.24
CA ARG A 32 3.14 12.56 3.46
C ARG A 32 1.67 12.67 3.90
N LYS A 33 0.76 11.91 3.27
CA LYS A 33 -0.66 11.93 3.64
C LYS A 33 -0.95 11.35 5.02
N ILE A 34 -0.17 10.38 5.47
CA ILE A 34 -0.22 9.87 6.85
C ILE A 34 0.18 11.00 7.82
N GLU A 35 1.27 11.71 7.53
CA GLU A 35 1.78 12.81 8.37
C GLU A 35 0.80 14.00 8.42
N GLU A 36 0.11 14.28 7.31
CA GLU A 36 -0.93 15.29 7.23
C GLU A 36 -2.28 14.85 7.87
N SER A 37 -2.41 13.59 8.29
CA SER A 37 -3.70 13.01 8.72
C SER A 37 -4.82 13.15 7.67
N ASP A 38 -4.46 13.20 6.39
CA ASP A 38 -5.37 13.42 5.26
C ASP A 38 -5.97 12.09 4.78
N ILE A 39 -7.07 11.68 5.41
CA ILE A 39 -7.77 10.42 5.11
C ILE A 39 -8.31 10.38 3.68
N GLU A 40 -8.85 11.49 3.18
CA GLU A 40 -9.38 11.54 1.81
C GLU A 40 -8.26 11.38 0.78
N GLY A 41 -7.11 12.03 1.03
CA GLY A 41 -5.88 11.85 0.26
C GLY A 41 -5.40 10.39 0.27
N LEU A 42 -5.41 9.72 1.43
CA LEU A 42 -5.03 8.31 1.55
C LEU A 42 -5.94 7.39 0.73
N LEU A 43 -7.26 7.60 0.75
CA LEU A 43 -8.20 6.82 -0.05
C LEU A 43 -7.95 6.98 -1.55
N LYS A 44 -7.65 8.21 -2.01
CA LYS A 44 -7.28 8.47 -3.41
C LYS A 44 -5.99 7.75 -3.80
N ILE A 45 -4.99 7.72 -2.91
CA ILE A 45 -3.73 7.01 -3.15
C ILE A 45 -3.97 5.50 -3.24
N ILE A 46 -4.75 4.91 -2.34
CA ILE A 46 -5.09 3.48 -2.37
C ILE A 46 -5.75 3.11 -3.70
N SER A 47 -6.72 3.91 -4.17
CA SER A 47 -7.37 3.68 -5.47
C SER A 47 -6.37 3.70 -6.63
N LYS A 48 -5.46 4.69 -6.66
CA LYS A 48 -4.40 4.75 -7.69
C LYS A 48 -3.47 3.53 -7.64
N LYS A 49 -3.09 3.10 -6.44
CA LYS A 49 -2.23 1.90 -6.25
C LYS A 49 -2.92 0.64 -6.76
N GLN A 50 -4.22 0.48 -6.49
CA GLN A 50 -5.01 -0.64 -7.01
C GLN A 50 -5.01 -0.67 -8.54
N THR A 51 -5.17 0.48 -9.20
CA THR A 51 -5.06 0.56 -10.66
C THR A 51 -3.69 0.09 -11.17
N LEU A 52 -2.59 0.52 -10.52
CA LEU A 52 -1.24 0.08 -10.92
C LEU A 52 -1.05 -1.43 -10.71
N ILE A 53 -1.54 -1.98 -9.60
CA ILE A 53 -1.45 -3.42 -9.31
C ILE A 53 -2.21 -4.23 -10.37
N SER A 54 -3.42 -3.81 -10.75
CA SER A 54 -4.17 -4.50 -11.81
C SER A 54 -3.47 -4.47 -13.16
N GLU A 55 -2.77 -3.37 -13.50
CA GLU A 55 -1.94 -3.33 -14.71
C GLU A 55 -0.71 -4.23 -14.61
N GLN A 56 -0.08 -4.33 -13.43
CA GLN A 56 1.03 -5.26 -13.19
C GLN A 56 0.57 -6.71 -13.37
N GLU A 57 -0.57 -7.10 -12.79
CA GLU A 57 -1.17 -8.43 -12.97
C GLU A 57 -1.42 -8.74 -14.45
N ARG A 58 -1.94 -7.77 -15.21
CA ARG A 58 -2.17 -7.91 -16.65
C ARG A 58 -0.87 -8.13 -17.43
N LEU A 59 0.20 -7.42 -17.07
CA LEU A 59 1.52 -7.61 -17.69
C LEU A 59 2.12 -8.97 -17.35
N ASP A 60 1.97 -9.43 -16.11
CA ASP A 60 2.41 -10.76 -15.69
C ASP A 60 1.68 -11.86 -16.46
N GLU A 61 0.36 -11.77 -16.61
CA GLU A 61 -0.40 -12.71 -17.44
C GLU A 61 0.04 -12.70 -18.92
N GLU A 62 0.31 -11.52 -19.48
CA GLU A 62 0.81 -11.39 -20.86
C GLU A 62 2.18 -12.07 -21.01
N LEU A 63 3.05 -11.88 -20.02
CA LEU A 63 4.38 -12.47 -19.98
C LEU A 63 4.32 -13.99 -19.83
N GLU A 64 3.44 -14.51 -18.97
CA GLU A 64 3.18 -15.95 -18.84
C GLU A 64 2.71 -16.56 -20.17
N LYS A 65 1.76 -15.92 -20.85
CA LYS A 65 1.28 -16.38 -22.18
C LYS A 65 2.42 -16.45 -23.19
N MET A 66 3.34 -15.48 -23.17
CA MET A 66 4.51 -15.49 -24.03
C MET A 66 5.51 -16.59 -23.67
N GLN A 67 5.79 -16.81 -22.38
CA GLN A 67 6.64 -17.91 -21.92
C GLN A 67 6.10 -19.24 -22.43
N VAL A 68 4.80 -19.51 -22.25
CA VAL A 68 4.15 -20.73 -22.76
C VAL A 68 4.31 -20.86 -24.27
N SER A 69 4.21 -19.75 -25.02
CA SER A 69 4.39 -19.74 -26.47
C SER A 69 5.83 -19.97 -26.95
N LEU A 70 6.81 -19.85 -26.05
CA LEU A 70 8.25 -19.98 -26.30
C LEU A 70 8.82 -21.29 -25.74
N SER A 71 8.21 -21.84 -24.69
CA SER A 71 8.60 -23.10 -24.06
C SER A 71 7.96 -24.31 -24.75
N ASN A 72 8.63 -25.47 -24.71
CA ASN A 72 7.97 -26.73 -25.00
C ASN A 72 6.89 -27.02 -23.94
N PRO A 73 5.75 -27.67 -24.28
CA PRO A 73 4.64 -27.91 -23.36
C PRO A 73 5.01 -28.66 -22.07
N ILE A 74 6.13 -29.37 -22.08
CA ILE A 74 6.63 -30.22 -20.99
C ILE A 74 7.45 -29.42 -19.96
N GLU A 75 7.94 -28.22 -20.32
CA GLU A 75 8.84 -27.39 -19.49
C GLU A 75 8.20 -26.07 -19.03
N ALA A 76 6.87 -25.94 -19.12
CA ALA A 76 6.16 -24.71 -18.74
C ALA A 76 6.31 -24.40 -17.25
N ASN A 77 7.41 -23.72 -16.90
CA ASN A 77 7.69 -23.20 -15.57
C ASN A 77 7.20 -21.75 -15.51
N ARG A 78 6.19 -21.49 -14.68
CA ARG A 78 5.63 -20.14 -14.45
C ARG A 78 6.57 -19.20 -13.68
N ASN A 79 7.78 -19.64 -13.34
CA ASN A 79 8.77 -18.77 -12.74
C ASN A 79 9.25 -17.74 -13.78
N LYS A 80 9.06 -16.45 -13.49
CA LYS A 80 9.52 -15.31 -14.32
C LYS A 80 11.00 -15.40 -14.74
N LEU A 81 11.86 -15.99 -13.91
CA LEU A 81 13.28 -16.20 -14.23
C LEU A 81 13.53 -17.17 -15.37
N SER A 82 12.55 -18.03 -15.71
CA SER A 82 12.66 -18.97 -16.84
C SER A 82 12.80 -18.24 -18.18
N ILE A 83 12.40 -16.97 -18.28
CA ILE A 83 12.56 -16.13 -19.47
C ILE A 83 14.02 -16.07 -19.92
N LEU A 84 14.98 -16.06 -18.99
CA LEU A 84 16.41 -16.02 -19.32
C LEU A 84 16.88 -17.24 -20.11
N ASN A 85 16.14 -18.35 -20.04
CA ASN A 85 16.41 -19.56 -20.82
C ASN A 85 15.68 -19.57 -22.17
N LEU A 86 14.72 -18.66 -22.39
CA LEU A 86 13.86 -18.58 -23.57
C LEU A 86 14.27 -17.48 -24.55
N VAL A 87 15.18 -16.60 -24.14
CA VAL A 87 15.73 -15.51 -24.95
C VAL A 87 17.14 -15.86 -25.43
N SER A 88 17.54 -15.27 -26.55
CA SER A 88 18.89 -15.35 -27.10
C SER A 88 19.90 -14.63 -26.20
N GLU A 89 21.17 -15.04 -26.30
CA GLU A 89 22.22 -14.49 -25.45
C GLU A 89 22.46 -12.98 -25.65
N GLY A 90 22.14 -12.43 -26.83
CA GLY A 90 22.22 -10.99 -27.06
C GLY A 90 21.18 -10.16 -26.31
N VAL A 91 20.07 -10.77 -25.87
CA VAL A 91 18.96 -10.10 -25.17
C VAL A 91 18.95 -10.40 -23.67
N LYS A 92 19.58 -11.51 -23.27
CA LYS A 92 19.57 -12.01 -21.90
C LYS A 92 20.12 -11.02 -20.89
N GLU A 93 21.20 -10.31 -21.23
CA GLU A 93 21.79 -9.29 -20.35
C GLU A 93 20.81 -8.15 -20.05
N ASP A 94 20.07 -7.67 -21.07
CA ASP A 94 19.10 -6.59 -20.90
C ASP A 94 17.88 -7.04 -20.08
N VAL A 95 17.41 -8.27 -20.32
CA VAL A 95 16.35 -8.89 -19.51
C VAL A 95 16.79 -9.02 -18.05
N GLU A 96 17.99 -9.53 -17.81
CA GLU A 96 18.53 -9.72 -16.45
C GLU A 96 18.67 -8.39 -15.72
N LYS A 97 19.20 -7.35 -16.39
CA LYS A 97 19.26 -5.98 -15.85
C LYS A 97 17.89 -5.46 -15.45
N LEU A 98 16.90 -5.57 -16.33
CA LEU A 98 15.53 -5.11 -16.05
C LEU A 98 14.91 -5.86 -14.87
N MET A 99 15.05 -7.19 -14.82
CA MET A 99 14.55 -8.01 -13.72
C MET A 99 15.19 -7.64 -12.38
N ASN A 100 16.49 -7.38 -12.36
CA ASN A 100 17.19 -6.93 -11.16
C ASN A 100 16.70 -5.55 -10.69
N LEU A 101 16.53 -4.60 -11.62
CA LEU A 101 15.97 -3.28 -11.29
C LEU A 101 14.55 -3.38 -10.71
N ILE A 102 13.70 -4.21 -11.32
CA ILE A 102 12.33 -4.48 -10.82
C ILE A 102 12.40 -5.05 -9.40
N LYS A 103 13.26 -6.05 -9.16
CA LYS A 103 13.45 -6.66 -7.84
C LYS A 103 13.87 -5.64 -6.79
N GLU A 104 14.84 -4.78 -7.12
CA GLU A 104 15.28 -3.72 -6.23
C GLU A 104 14.14 -2.74 -5.89
N LYS A 105 13.31 -2.39 -6.87
CA LYS A 105 12.16 -1.51 -6.65
C LYS A 105 11.12 -2.16 -5.74
N ILE A 106 10.79 -3.42 -5.97
CA ILE A 106 9.87 -4.19 -5.11
C ILE A 106 10.34 -4.17 -3.66
N LEU A 107 11.64 -4.47 -3.41
CA LEU A 107 12.19 -4.50 -2.06
C LEU A 107 12.09 -3.13 -1.37
N LYS A 108 12.42 -2.04 -2.08
CA LYS A 108 12.31 -0.68 -1.55
C LYS A 108 10.86 -0.30 -1.23
N ILE A 109 9.92 -0.64 -2.11
CA ILE A 109 8.48 -0.38 -1.91
C ILE A 109 7.98 -1.16 -0.69
N LEU A 110 8.32 -2.45 -0.57
CA LEU A 110 7.91 -3.27 0.57
C LEU A 110 8.40 -2.72 1.91
N GLU A 111 9.64 -2.25 1.95
CA GLU A 111 10.20 -1.61 3.14
C GLU A 111 9.42 -0.35 3.54
N ALA A 112 9.14 0.53 2.57
CA ALA A 112 8.40 1.77 2.80
C ALA A 112 6.93 1.53 3.19
N GLU A 113 6.27 0.53 2.59
CA GLU A 113 4.91 0.14 2.98
C GLU A 113 4.85 -0.42 4.41
N ASN A 114 5.83 -1.21 4.82
CA ASN A 114 5.92 -1.70 6.20
C ASN A 114 6.08 -0.54 7.19
N LYS A 115 6.97 0.42 6.90
CA LYS A 115 7.12 1.64 7.71
C LYS A 115 5.83 2.45 7.78
N SER A 116 5.13 2.62 6.66
CA SER A 116 3.82 3.30 6.62
C SER A 116 2.77 2.59 7.47
N ARG A 117 2.73 1.24 7.44
CA ARG A 117 1.82 0.43 8.25
C ARG A 117 2.09 0.60 9.76
N GLU A 118 3.36 0.63 10.15
CA GLU A 118 3.76 0.88 11.53
C GLU A 118 3.31 2.28 11.99
N LYS A 119 3.58 3.32 11.19
CA LYS A 119 3.12 4.70 11.48
C LYS A 119 1.60 4.77 11.68
N LEU A 120 0.83 4.22 10.74
CA LEU A 120 -0.64 4.18 10.83
C LEU A 120 -1.12 3.44 12.09
N SER A 121 -0.47 2.34 12.46
CA SER A 121 -0.84 1.57 13.66
C SER A 121 -0.65 2.40 14.93
N LEU A 122 0.44 3.17 15.01
CA LEU A 122 0.69 4.08 16.13
C LEU A 122 -0.37 5.18 16.21
N GLU A 123 -0.76 5.77 15.09
CA GLU A 123 -1.83 6.78 15.07
C GLU A 123 -3.19 6.22 15.50
N ILE A 124 -3.52 4.99 15.10
CA ILE A 124 -4.74 4.30 15.57
C ILE A 124 -4.71 4.13 17.09
N GLU A 125 -3.58 3.74 17.68
CA GLU A 125 -3.47 3.58 19.13
C GLU A 125 -3.63 4.92 19.87
N LYS A 126 -3.03 6.01 19.37
CA LYS A 126 -3.23 7.36 19.93
C LYS A 126 -4.70 7.77 19.93
N VAL A 127 -5.42 7.51 18.84
CA VAL A 127 -6.87 7.79 18.75
C VAL A 127 -7.65 6.93 19.75
N ARG A 128 -7.32 5.65 19.91
CA ARG A 128 -7.95 4.76 20.91
C ARG A 128 -7.76 5.28 22.34
N GLU A 129 -6.55 5.71 22.68
CA GLU A 129 -6.25 6.31 23.99
C GLU A 129 -7.03 7.61 24.23
N ALA A 130 -7.07 8.50 23.23
CA ALA A 130 -7.86 9.73 23.29
C ALA A 130 -9.36 9.43 23.52
N LEU A 131 -9.94 8.47 22.79
CA LEU A 131 -11.32 8.04 22.97
C LEU A 131 -11.58 7.44 24.37
N LYS A 132 -10.65 6.64 24.88
CA LYS A 132 -10.72 6.09 26.25
C LYS A 132 -10.74 7.20 27.30
N ASN A 133 -9.87 8.21 27.12
CA ASN A 133 -9.80 9.37 28.00
C ASN A 133 -11.10 10.20 27.95
N ILE A 134 -11.66 10.43 26.76
CA ILE A 134 -12.95 11.11 26.60
C ILE A 134 -14.07 10.32 27.29
N LYS A 135 -14.12 8.99 27.12
CA LYS A 135 -15.12 8.12 27.76
C LYS A 135 -15.01 8.18 29.28
N ASN A 136 -13.79 8.16 29.81
CA ASN A 136 -13.54 8.27 31.25
C ASN A 136 -13.89 9.66 31.79
N GLY A 137 -13.55 10.73 31.06
CA GLY A 137 -13.95 12.10 31.39
C GLY A 137 -15.46 12.29 31.43
N LYS A 138 -16.19 11.78 30.42
CA LYS A 138 -17.67 11.79 30.40
C LYS A 138 -18.26 11.02 31.58
N LYS A 139 -17.69 9.87 31.95
CA LYS A 139 -18.11 9.12 33.15
C LYS A 139 -17.87 9.90 34.44
N LEU A 140 -16.73 10.58 34.56
CA LEU A 140 -16.41 11.42 35.72
C LEU A 140 -17.39 12.60 35.79
N ILE A 141 -17.60 13.34 34.69
CA ILE A 141 -18.56 14.44 34.63
C ILE A 141 -19.96 13.95 35.02
N ASN A 142 -20.45 12.85 34.46
CA ASN A 142 -21.75 12.29 34.86
C ASN A 142 -21.81 11.86 36.33
N LYS A 143 -20.70 11.40 36.91
CA LYS A 143 -20.63 11.05 38.34
C LYS A 143 -20.66 12.29 39.25
N TYR A 144 -20.07 13.40 38.81
CA TYR A 144 -20.03 14.66 39.59
C TYR A 144 -21.25 15.55 39.37
N TYR A 145 -21.79 15.61 38.15
CA TYR A 145 -22.87 16.51 37.75
C TYR A 145 -24.21 15.80 37.46
N GLY A 146 -24.20 14.49 37.21
CA GLY A 146 -25.43 13.72 36.95
C GLY A 146 -26.25 13.39 38.19
N ASN A 147 -25.74 13.69 39.39
CA ASN A 147 -26.44 13.48 40.67
C ASN A 147 -26.64 14.77 41.48
N THR A 148 -26.35 15.94 40.90
CA THR A 148 -26.88 17.19 41.43
C THR A 148 -28.31 17.33 40.93
N GLY A 149 -29.23 16.62 41.58
CA GLY A 149 -30.57 17.17 41.73
C GLY A 149 -30.36 18.57 42.28
N LEU A 150 -30.75 19.59 41.50
CA LEU A 150 -30.86 20.96 41.98
C LEU A 150 -31.81 20.91 43.17
N GLN A 151 -31.25 20.75 44.36
CA GLN A 151 -31.99 20.99 45.58
C GLN A 151 -32.23 22.49 45.57
N GLU A 152 -33.47 22.90 45.37
CA GLU A 152 -33.86 24.31 45.49
C GLU A 152 -33.27 24.86 46.79
N PRO A 153 -32.58 26.01 46.75
CA PRO A 153 -32.05 26.61 47.96
C PRO A 153 -33.23 26.93 48.88
N LYS A 154 -33.35 26.17 49.97
CA LYS A 154 -34.25 26.51 51.05
C LYS A 154 -33.68 27.74 51.76
N PHE A 155 -34.23 28.91 51.46
CA PHE A 155 -33.98 30.11 52.25
C PHE A 155 -34.50 29.84 53.67
N ILE A 156 -33.57 29.71 54.62
CA ILE A 156 -33.92 29.78 56.04
C ILE A 156 -34.19 31.26 56.32
N ASP A 157 -35.46 31.67 56.35
CA ASP A 157 -35.85 32.99 56.88
C ASP A 157 -35.64 32.94 58.40
N GLN A 158 -34.42 33.30 58.84
CA GLN A 158 -34.18 33.63 60.23
C GLN A 158 -34.68 35.05 60.47
N ARG A 159 -35.99 35.20 60.67
CA ARG A 159 -36.54 36.38 61.30
C ARG A 159 -37.13 36.02 62.67
N LYS A 160 -36.66 36.82 63.63
CA LYS A 160 -36.79 36.79 65.08
C LYS A 160 -38.20 36.60 65.59
#